data_AF-A0A1H5T4M0-F1
#
_entry.id   AF-A0A1H5T4M0-F1
#
_cell.length_a   1.000
_cell.length_b   1.000
_cell.length_c   1.000
_cell.angle_alpha   90.00
_cell.angle_beta   90.00
_cell.angle_gamma   90.00
#
_symmetry.space_group_name_H-M   'P 1'
#
loop_
_entity.id
_entity.type
_entity.pdbx_description
1 polymer ?
#
loop_
_entity_poly.entity_id
_entity_poly.type
_entity_poly.pdbx_seq_one_letter_code
_entity_poly.pdbx_strand_id
1 'polypeptide(L)'
;MADAVKALAVPASRPPGTTKPSNEPGSPPVGRRKLALGIAMTLAGLWVLITTEVALVADDPLYHSFRLQAIADRYLLLPHAIFGGFALLSGPMQFSSRLRRKHLKLHRVLGRMYVISVFCAAPLAFAISWGRTLFPGTLVQGSAWIVCTAIAFVTARNRQIAAHRAWMMRSYAVTFTFISLRLLDPWPKFWNMSDAANVLCIIITTFASILAVDIGLNWRELTTRRS
;
A
#
# COMPACT_ATOMS: atom_id res chain seq x y z
N MET A 1 -58.00 -15.13 -63.37
CA MET A 1 -56.57 -14.77 -63.32
C MET A 1 -56.13 -14.48 -61.87
N ALA A 2 -56.56 -15.36 -60.97
CA ALA A 2 -55.84 -15.68 -59.74
C ALA A 2 -54.65 -16.59 -60.13
N ASP A 3 -53.66 -16.72 -59.24
CA ASP A 3 -52.53 -17.67 -59.32
C ASP A 3 -51.22 -17.20 -60.01
N ALA A 4 -50.77 -15.97 -59.74
CA ALA A 4 -49.40 -15.58 -60.10
C ALA A 4 -48.68 -14.63 -59.11
N VAL A 5 -49.03 -14.62 -57.81
CA VAL A 5 -48.36 -13.76 -56.80
C VAL A 5 -47.89 -14.52 -55.55
N LYS A 6 -47.85 -15.86 -55.56
CA LYS A 6 -47.62 -16.66 -54.34
C LYS A 6 -46.41 -17.62 -54.34
N ALA A 7 -45.37 -17.37 -55.13
CA ALA A 7 -44.26 -18.32 -55.26
C ALA A 7 -42.86 -17.69 -55.25
N LEU A 8 -42.53 -16.84 -54.27
CA LEU A 8 -41.15 -16.38 -54.00
C LEU A 8 -40.92 -16.13 -52.49
N ALA A 9 -41.33 -17.06 -51.64
CA ALA A 9 -40.94 -17.07 -50.23
C ALA A 9 -39.65 -17.91 -50.07
N VAL A 10 -38.52 -17.23 -49.95
CA VAL A 10 -37.22 -17.84 -49.58
C VAL A 10 -37.32 -18.30 -48.12
N PRO A 11 -37.03 -19.57 -47.77
CA PRO A 11 -37.02 -20.01 -46.38
C PRO A 11 -35.80 -19.40 -45.66
N ALA A 12 -36.05 -18.74 -44.53
CA ALA A 12 -35.00 -18.17 -43.68
C ALA A 12 -34.04 -19.26 -43.18
N SER A 13 -32.75 -19.07 -43.40
CA SER A 13 -31.70 -19.95 -42.89
C SER A 13 -31.64 -19.88 -41.35
N ARG A 14 -31.55 -21.05 -40.71
CA ARG A 14 -31.38 -21.20 -39.26
C ARG A 14 -30.09 -20.48 -38.79
N PRO A 15 -30.11 -19.70 -37.69
CA PRO A 15 -28.88 -19.18 -37.13
C PRO A 15 -28.01 -20.33 -36.54
N PRO A 16 -26.67 -20.21 -36.58
CA PRO A 16 -25.77 -21.23 -36.03
C PRO A 16 -26.02 -21.43 -34.53
N GLY A 17 -26.05 -22.69 -34.11
CA GLY A 17 -26.23 -23.06 -32.71
C GLY A 17 -25.18 -22.43 -31.81
N THR A 18 -25.64 -21.82 -30.72
CA THR A 18 -24.79 -21.28 -29.66
C THR A 18 -24.03 -22.42 -28.99
N THR A 19 -22.74 -22.56 -29.27
CA THR A 19 -21.86 -23.40 -28.46
C THR A 19 -21.73 -22.77 -27.06
N LYS A 20 -22.06 -23.55 -26.04
CA LYS A 20 -21.98 -23.17 -24.63
C LYS A 20 -20.49 -22.91 -24.29
N PRO A 21 -20.12 -21.83 -23.56
CA PRO A 21 -18.73 -21.61 -23.21
C PRO A 21 -18.23 -22.74 -22.30
N SER A 22 -17.06 -23.28 -22.62
CA SER A 22 -16.32 -24.23 -21.79
C SER A 22 -16.06 -23.66 -20.40
N ASN A 23 -16.25 -24.51 -19.37
CA ASN A 23 -15.93 -24.21 -17.98
C ASN A 23 -14.42 -23.98 -17.81
N GLU A 24 -13.95 -22.75 -18.05
CA GLU A 24 -12.69 -22.31 -17.47
C GLU A 24 -12.89 -22.01 -15.98
N PRO A 25 -11.96 -22.40 -15.10
CA PRO A 25 -12.04 -22.08 -13.68
C PRO A 25 -12.05 -20.56 -13.52
N GLY A 26 -13.25 -20.02 -13.24
CA GLY A 26 -13.50 -18.60 -13.13
C GLY A 26 -12.56 -17.97 -12.11
N SER A 27 -11.77 -17.00 -12.57
CA SER A 27 -10.92 -16.19 -11.70
C SER A 27 -11.71 -15.73 -10.46
N PRO A 28 -11.14 -15.84 -9.24
CA PRO A 28 -11.90 -15.66 -8.02
C PRO A 28 -12.59 -14.29 -8.01
N PRO A 29 -13.85 -14.21 -7.55
CA PRO A 29 -14.59 -12.95 -7.58
C PRO A 29 -13.80 -11.87 -6.85
N VAL A 30 -13.75 -10.66 -7.44
CA VAL A 30 -12.94 -9.52 -6.97
C VAL A 30 -13.14 -9.21 -5.48
N GLY A 31 -14.28 -9.61 -4.89
CA GLY A 31 -14.54 -9.55 -3.45
C GLY A 31 -13.64 -10.45 -2.59
N ARG A 32 -13.35 -11.68 -3.03
CA ARG A 32 -12.48 -12.62 -2.28
C ARG A 32 -11.03 -12.16 -2.24
N ARG A 33 -10.50 -11.59 -3.33
CA ARG A 33 -9.14 -11.04 -3.38
C ARG A 33 -8.95 -9.86 -2.42
N LYS A 34 -9.93 -8.94 -2.36
CA LYS A 34 -9.91 -7.80 -1.43
C LYS A 34 -9.99 -8.23 0.02
N LEU A 35 -10.80 -9.25 0.31
CA LEU A 35 -10.90 -9.83 1.63
C LEU A 35 -9.58 -10.50 2.04
N ALA A 36 -9.00 -11.33 1.17
CA ALA A 36 -7.71 -11.99 1.42
C ALA A 36 -6.59 -10.97 1.69
N LEU A 37 -6.52 -9.89 0.90
CA LEU A 37 -5.56 -8.81 1.13
C LEU A 37 -5.78 -8.12 2.49
N GLY A 38 -7.03 -7.83 2.85
CA GLY A 38 -7.35 -7.23 4.15
C GLY A 38 -6.98 -8.14 5.32
N ILE A 39 -7.23 -9.45 5.21
CA ILE A 39 -6.82 -10.45 6.20
C ILE A 39 -5.29 -10.49 6.29
N ALA A 40 -4.59 -10.61 5.17
CA ALA A 40 -3.13 -10.65 5.14
C ALA A 40 -2.50 -9.41 5.79
N MET A 41 -3.02 -8.22 5.50
CA MET A 41 -2.56 -6.98 6.12
C MET A 41 -2.83 -6.94 7.63
N THR A 42 -3.98 -7.46 8.08
CA THR A 42 -4.32 -7.54 9.50
C THR A 42 -3.40 -8.53 10.23
N LEU A 43 -3.15 -9.70 9.63
CA LEU A 43 -2.24 -10.70 10.17
C LEU A 43 -0.80 -10.18 10.23
N ALA A 44 -0.33 -9.48 9.20
CA ALA A 44 0.98 -8.84 9.20
C ALA A 44 1.09 -7.77 10.31
N GLY A 45 0.06 -6.96 10.50
CA GLY A 45 0.01 -5.99 11.60
C GLY A 45 0.04 -6.66 12.97
N LEU A 46 -0.78 -7.70 13.17
CA LEU A 46 -0.80 -8.47 14.43
C LEU A 46 0.53 -9.17 14.69
N TRP A 47 1.17 -9.73 13.66
CA TRP A 47 2.50 -10.32 13.74
C TRP A 47 3.49 -9.30 14.29
N VAL A 48 3.61 -8.14 13.65
CA VAL A 48 4.52 -7.06 14.10
C VAL A 48 4.21 -6.60 15.54
N LEU A 49 2.93 -6.44 15.89
CA LEU A 49 2.55 -6.08 17.25
C LEU A 49 3.02 -7.11 18.28
N ILE A 50 2.88 -8.40 17.98
CA ILE A 50 3.29 -9.49 18.87
C ILE A 50 4.81 -9.62 18.91
N THR A 51 5.46 -9.65 17.75
CA THR A 51 6.88 -10.00 17.67
C THR A 51 7.81 -8.86 18.01
N THR A 52 7.38 -7.62 17.79
CA THR A 52 8.19 -6.43 18.04
C THR A 52 7.72 -5.73 19.29
N GLU A 53 6.46 -5.30 19.35
CA GLU A 53 6.00 -4.39 20.40
C GLU A 53 5.79 -5.12 21.74
N VAL A 54 5.20 -6.32 21.73
CA VAL A 54 5.08 -7.13 22.97
C VAL A 54 6.45 -7.59 23.45
N ALA A 55 7.34 -8.03 22.55
CA ALA A 55 8.71 -8.41 22.91
C ALA A 55 9.50 -7.23 23.51
N LEU A 56 9.32 -6.03 22.97
CA LEU A 56 9.92 -4.79 23.47
C LEU A 56 9.39 -4.44 24.87
N VAL A 57 8.10 -4.61 25.12
CA VAL A 57 7.48 -4.31 26.43
C VAL A 57 7.82 -5.37 27.47
N ALA A 58 7.91 -6.64 27.07
CA ALA A 58 8.26 -7.77 27.92
C ALA A 58 9.75 -7.83 28.28
N ASP A 59 10.56 -6.88 27.81
CA ASP A 59 12.00 -6.78 28.07
C ASP A 59 12.78 -8.01 27.60
N ASP A 60 12.42 -8.54 26.43
CA ASP A 60 13.14 -9.65 25.81
C ASP A 60 14.63 -9.27 25.60
N PRO A 61 15.59 -10.15 25.96
CA PRO A 61 17.02 -9.86 25.83
C PRO A 61 17.46 -9.39 24.44
N LEU A 62 16.77 -9.84 23.38
CA LEU A 62 17.06 -9.46 22.00
C LEU A 62 16.77 -7.96 21.75
N TYR A 63 15.84 -7.37 22.49
CA TYR A 63 15.38 -5.98 22.32
C TYR A 63 15.81 -5.04 23.45
N HIS A 64 16.52 -5.53 24.48
CA HIS A 64 16.80 -4.76 25.68
C HIS A 64 17.52 -3.42 25.42
N SER A 65 18.55 -3.42 24.57
CA SER A 65 19.29 -2.20 24.18
C SER A 65 18.39 -1.21 23.44
N PHE A 66 17.57 -1.70 22.52
CA PHE A 66 16.61 -0.91 21.77
C PHE A 66 15.50 -0.34 22.66
N ARG A 67 15.05 -1.10 23.68
CA ARG A 67 14.05 -0.67 24.67
C ARG A 67 14.53 0.53 25.48
N LEU A 68 15.77 0.52 25.96
CA LEU A 68 16.32 1.64 26.73
C LEU A 68 16.35 2.92 25.90
N GLN A 69 16.72 2.81 24.62
CA GLN A 69 16.69 3.92 23.68
C GLN A 69 15.26 4.42 23.42
N ALA A 70 14.30 3.51 23.24
CA ALA A 70 12.90 3.83 23.08
C ALA A 70 12.31 4.58 24.30
N ILE A 71 12.71 4.19 25.52
CA ILE A 71 12.30 4.87 26.76
C ILE A 71 12.91 6.28 26.83
N ALA A 72 14.17 6.45 26.43
CA ALA A 72 14.84 7.75 26.40
C ALA A 72 14.16 8.70 25.40
N ASP A 73 13.80 8.20 24.21
CA ASP A 73 13.18 8.98 23.15
C ASP A 73 11.65 9.06 23.22
N ARG A 74 11.03 8.58 24.30
CA ARG A 74 9.57 8.36 24.39
C ARG A 74 8.72 9.55 23.95
N TYR A 75 9.16 10.79 24.22
CA TYR A 75 8.42 12.00 23.87
C TYR A 75 8.40 12.28 22.36
N LEU A 76 9.35 11.73 21.60
CA LEU A 76 9.37 11.78 20.14
C LEU A 76 8.79 10.49 19.54
N LEU A 77 9.11 9.34 20.14
CA LEU A 77 8.73 8.03 19.64
C LEU A 77 7.22 7.78 19.75
N LEU A 78 6.58 8.14 20.88
CA LEU A 78 5.13 7.97 21.06
C LEU A 78 4.32 8.75 20.01
N PRO A 79 4.52 10.08 19.82
CA PRO A 79 3.78 10.79 18.78
C PRO A 79 4.12 10.27 17.38
N HIS A 80 5.38 9.90 17.10
CA HIS A 80 5.75 9.26 15.83
C HIS A 80 4.93 8.00 15.57
N ALA A 81 4.85 7.09 16.56
CA ALA A 81 4.10 5.85 16.47
C ALA A 81 2.60 6.09 16.30
N ILE A 82 2.02 7.06 17.01
CA ILE A 82 0.61 7.42 16.89
C ILE A 82 0.29 7.91 15.47
N PHE A 83 1.05 8.87 14.94
CA PHE A 83 0.84 9.38 13.59
C PHE A 83 1.13 8.29 12.54
N GLY A 84 2.20 7.50 12.70
CA GLY A 84 2.49 6.36 11.83
C GLY A 84 1.34 5.35 11.77
N GLY A 85 0.77 5.01 12.93
CA GLY A 85 -0.40 4.14 13.06
C GLY A 85 -1.63 4.71 12.34
N PHE A 86 -1.93 6.00 12.52
CA PHE A 86 -3.03 6.65 11.80
C PHE A 86 -2.82 6.62 10.28
N ALA A 87 -1.61 6.87 9.78
CA ALA A 87 -1.32 6.77 8.35
C ALA A 87 -1.52 5.34 7.83
N LEU A 88 -1.03 4.34 8.57
CA LEU A 88 -1.16 2.93 8.20
C LEU A 88 -2.62 2.47 8.16
N LEU A 89 -3.41 2.82 9.18
CA LEU A 89 -4.81 2.39 9.32
C LEU A 89 -5.77 3.15 8.40
N SER A 90 -5.50 4.42 8.10
CA SER A 90 -6.38 5.22 7.25
C SER A 90 -6.26 4.88 5.76
N GLY A 91 -5.09 4.42 5.31
CA GLY A 91 -4.80 4.15 3.91
C GLY A 91 -5.68 3.09 3.22
N PRO A 92 -5.95 1.89 3.77
CA PRO A 92 -6.73 0.85 3.10
C PRO A 92 -8.14 1.33 2.75
N MET A 93 -8.72 2.12 3.66
CA MET A 93 -10.04 2.72 3.47
C MET A 93 -10.06 3.68 2.26
N GLN A 94 -8.95 4.36 1.97
CA GLN A 94 -8.84 5.28 0.82
C GLN A 94 -8.94 4.58 -0.54
N PHE A 95 -8.54 3.30 -0.64
CA PHE A 95 -8.60 2.54 -1.88
C PHE A 95 -9.99 1.95 -2.18
N SER A 96 -10.92 2.05 -1.23
CA SER A 96 -12.29 1.56 -1.40
C SER A 96 -13.09 2.43 -2.38
N SER A 97 -13.42 1.86 -3.54
CA SER A 97 -14.32 2.50 -4.51
C SER A 97 -15.73 2.72 -3.96
N ARG A 98 -16.20 1.85 -3.05
CA ARG A 98 -17.50 2.01 -2.37
C ARG A 98 -17.50 3.22 -1.44
N LEU A 99 -16.45 3.37 -0.62
CA LEU A 99 -16.31 4.52 0.28
C LEU A 99 -16.28 5.83 -0.51
N ARG A 100 -15.47 5.88 -1.58
CA ARG A 100 -15.34 7.08 -2.41
C ARG A 100 -16.64 7.48 -3.12
N ARG A 101 -17.49 6.51 -3.52
CA ARG A 101 -18.78 6.79 -4.16
C ARG A 101 -19.89 7.17 -3.17
N LYS A 102 -19.98 6.48 -2.02
CA LYS A 102 -21.10 6.64 -1.08
C LYS A 102 -20.82 7.67 0.03
N HIS A 103 -19.56 7.82 0.44
CA HIS A 103 -19.17 8.65 1.59
C HIS A 103 -17.96 9.54 1.26
N LEU A 104 -18.09 10.41 0.26
CA LEU A 104 -16.99 11.26 -0.21
C LEU A 104 -16.44 12.20 0.88
N LYS A 105 -17.29 12.71 1.78
CA LYS A 105 -16.84 13.53 2.93
C LYS A 105 -15.88 12.73 3.82
N LEU A 106 -16.21 11.48 4.15
CA LEU A 106 -15.37 10.60 4.96
C LEU A 106 -14.04 10.28 4.26
N HIS A 107 -14.07 10.00 2.95
CA HIS A 107 -12.85 9.82 2.17
C HIS A 107 -11.91 11.04 2.28
N ARG A 108 -12.45 12.27 2.17
CA ARG A 108 -11.67 13.51 2.31
C ARG A 108 -11.11 13.73 3.71
N VAL A 109 -11.89 13.46 4.76
CA VAL A 109 -11.43 13.60 6.16
C VAL A 109 -10.30 12.63 6.44
N LEU A 110 -10.49 11.34 6.13
CA LEU A 110 -9.47 10.32 6.30
C LEU A 110 -8.22 10.61 5.45
N GLY A 111 -8.39 11.16 4.24
CA GLY A 111 -7.27 11.59 3.39
C GLY A 111 -6.47 12.75 4.01
N ARG A 112 -7.14 13.71 4.64
CA ARG A 112 -6.46 14.79 5.39
C ARG A 112 -5.74 14.27 6.62
N MET A 113 -6.38 13.38 7.38
CA MET A 113 -5.75 12.72 8.53
C MET A 113 -4.50 11.96 8.10
N TYR A 114 -4.55 11.23 6.99
CA TYR A 114 -3.38 10.56 6.42
C TYR A 114 -2.26 11.56 6.12
N VAL A 115 -2.55 12.64 5.38
CA VAL A 115 -1.55 13.66 5.03
C VAL A 115 -0.92 14.26 6.29
N ILE A 116 -1.72 14.74 7.25
CA ILE A 116 -1.21 15.29 8.51
C ILE A 116 -0.32 14.27 9.23
N SER A 117 -0.76 13.01 9.28
CA SER A 117 -0.01 11.93 9.91
C SER A 117 1.36 11.72 9.28
N VAL A 118 1.48 11.71 7.95
CA VAL A 118 2.78 11.61 7.26
C VAL A 118 3.68 12.81 7.60
N PHE A 119 3.13 14.02 7.52
CA PHE A 119 3.88 15.26 7.76
C PHE A 119 4.28 15.46 9.23
N CYS A 120 3.66 14.76 10.18
CA CYS A 120 4.09 14.72 11.57
C CYS A 120 5.04 13.55 11.86
N ALA A 121 4.72 12.35 11.38
CA ALA A 121 5.49 11.15 11.67
C ALA A 121 6.90 11.19 11.09
N ALA A 122 7.07 11.61 9.82
CA ALA A 122 8.38 11.60 9.17
C ALA A 122 9.40 12.56 9.83
N PRO A 123 9.07 13.83 10.14
CA PRO A 123 9.99 14.71 10.88
C PRO A 123 10.34 14.20 12.28
N LEU A 124 9.39 13.60 12.99
CA LEU A 124 9.67 12.97 14.28
C LEU A 124 10.66 11.81 14.12
N ALA A 125 10.55 11.01 13.05
CA ALA A 125 11.52 9.96 12.75
C ALA A 125 12.93 10.51 12.49
N PHE A 126 13.03 11.65 11.79
CA PHE A 126 14.31 12.34 11.58
C PHE A 126 14.91 12.79 12.91
N ALA A 127 14.10 13.35 13.80
CA ALA A 127 14.56 13.78 15.12
C ALA A 127 15.03 12.59 15.99
N ILE A 128 14.30 11.47 15.99
CA ILE A 128 14.68 10.25 16.71
C ILE A 128 16.00 9.67 16.19
N SER A 129 16.21 9.69 14.88
CA SER A 129 17.40 9.10 14.24
C SER A 129 18.59 10.05 14.15
N TRP A 130 18.42 11.33 14.51
CA TRP A 130 19.45 12.35 14.33
C TRP A 130 20.75 12.00 15.07
N GLY A 131 21.88 12.08 14.37
CA GLY A 131 23.20 11.72 14.91
C GLY A 131 23.42 10.22 15.11
N ARG A 132 22.49 9.36 14.67
CA ARG A 132 22.58 7.90 14.75
C ARG A 132 22.89 7.31 13.38
N THR A 133 23.47 6.11 13.39
CA THR A 133 23.90 5.39 12.18
C THR A 133 22.77 5.09 11.20
N LEU A 134 21.54 4.89 11.70
CA LEU A 134 20.35 4.64 10.87
C LEU A 134 19.79 5.89 10.17
N PHE A 135 20.26 7.10 10.51
CA PHE A 135 19.74 8.37 9.97
C PHE A 135 19.63 8.42 8.45
N PRO A 136 20.62 7.97 7.65
CA PRO A 136 20.51 8.05 6.19
C PRO A 136 19.34 7.24 5.62
N GLY A 137 19.08 6.05 6.18
CA GLY A 137 17.95 5.20 5.79
C GLY A 137 16.62 5.86 6.14
N THR A 138 16.51 6.37 7.38
CA THR A 138 15.34 7.11 7.85
C THR A 138 15.08 8.36 7.01
N LEU A 139 16.12 9.11 6.66
CA LEU A 139 16.04 10.30 5.82
C LEU A 139 15.48 9.99 4.43
N VAL A 140 16.00 8.96 3.76
CA VAL A 140 15.53 8.55 2.43
C VAL A 140 14.07 8.10 2.47
N GLN A 141 13.73 7.20 3.40
CA GLN A 141 12.37 6.69 3.53
C GLN A 141 11.38 7.80 3.87
N GLY A 142 11.67 8.60 4.90
CA GLY A 142 10.79 9.69 5.34
C GLY A 142 10.64 10.78 4.28
N SER A 143 11.71 11.12 3.55
CA SER A 143 11.64 12.10 2.47
C SER A 143 10.82 11.59 1.29
N ALA A 144 11.01 10.33 0.88
CA ALA A 144 10.18 9.71 -0.15
C ALA A 144 8.70 9.71 0.26
N TRP A 145 8.42 9.41 1.54
CA TRP A 145 7.07 9.40 2.06
C TRP A 145 6.41 10.78 2.04
N ILE A 146 7.12 11.82 2.50
CA ILE A 146 6.67 13.22 2.45
C ILE A 146 6.44 13.64 1.00
N VAL A 147 7.41 13.43 0.12
CA VAL A 147 7.36 13.88 -1.29
C VAL A 147 6.18 13.21 -2.02
N CYS A 148 6.04 11.89 -1.94
CA CYS A 148 4.91 11.21 -2.56
C CYS A 148 3.56 11.73 -2.04
N THR A 149 3.46 11.97 -0.73
CA THR A 149 2.23 12.46 -0.09
C THR A 149 1.93 13.90 -0.48
N ALA A 150 2.96 14.76 -0.55
CA ALA A 150 2.85 16.14 -0.98
C ALA A 150 2.34 16.23 -2.42
N ILE A 151 2.95 15.47 -3.34
CA ILE A 151 2.52 15.45 -4.75
C ILE A 151 1.10 14.90 -4.86
N ALA A 152 0.77 13.84 -4.11
CA ALA A 152 -0.59 13.31 -4.07
C ALA A 152 -1.62 14.34 -3.59
N PHE A 153 -1.26 15.15 -2.59
CA PHE A 153 -2.13 16.22 -2.09
C PHE A 153 -2.28 17.36 -3.10
N VAL A 154 -1.18 17.83 -3.69
CA VAL A 154 -1.18 18.90 -4.70
C VAL A 154 -2.01 18.49 -5.92
N THR A 155 -1.80 17.29 -6.44
CA THR A 155 -2.58 16.77 -7.58
C THR A 155 -4.06 16.59 -7.23
N ALA A 156 -4.41 16.24 -5.99
CA ALA A 156 -5.80 16.22 -5.52
C ALA A 156 -6.44 17.62 -5.53
N ARG A 157 -5.71 18.63 -5.03
CA ARG A 157 -6.14 20.04 -5.01
C ARG A 157 -6.35 20.57 -6.43
N ASN A 158 -5.46 20.21 -7.34
CA ASN A 158 -5.50 20.58 -8.76
C ASN A 158 -6.50 19.74 -9.57
N ARG A 159 -7.30 18.89 -8.92
CA ARG A 159 -8.29 17.99 -9.56
C ARG A 159 -7.69 17.03 -10.59
N GLN A 160 -6.39 16.78 -10.54
CA GLN A 160 -5.69 15.79 -11.37
C GLN A 160 -5.84 14.40 -10.75
N ILE A 161 -7.04 13.82 -10.84
CA ILE A 161 -7.42 12.61 -10.08
C ILE A 161 -6.60 11.38 -10.46
N ALA A 162 -6.21 11.23 -11.72
CA ALA A 162 -5.37 10.11 -12.16
C ALA A 162 -3.99 10.17 -11.50
N ALA A 163 -3.32 11.34 -11.56
CA ALA A 163 -2.04 11.57 -10.90
C ALA A 163 -2.14 11.42 -9.38
N HIS A 164 -3.18 11.99 -8.76
CA HIS A 164 -3.43 11.83 -7.32
C HIS A 164 -3.47 10.37 -6.89
N ARG A 165 -4.21 9.52 -7.62
CA ARG A 165 -4.29 8.09 -7.30
C ARG A 165 -2.93 7.41 -7.41
N ALA A 166 -2.19 7.70 -8.48
CA ALA A 166 -0.88 7.14 -8.70
C ALA A 166 0.10 7.51 -7.58
N TRP A 167 0.15 8.78 -7.19
CA TRP A 167 1.02 9.25 -6.09
C TRP A 167 0.55 8.78 -4.71
N MET A 168 -0.75 8.64 -4.47
CA MET A 168 -1.25 8.02 -3.24
C MET A 168 -0.87 6.55 -3.12
N MET A 169 -0.86 5.79 -4.22
CA MET A 169 -0.40 4.39 -4.20
C MET A 169 1.08 4.30 -3.85
N ARG A 170 1.92 5.17 -4.43
CA ARG A 170 3.36 5.25 -4.07
C ARG A 170 3.56 5.64 -2.61
N SER A 171 2.89 6.70 -2.15
CA SER A 171 2.94 7.13 -0.74
C SER A 171 2.57 6.00 0.21
N TYR A 172 1.49 5.27 -0.10
CA TYR A 172 1.05 4.18 0.76
C TYR A 172 1.96 2.95 0.71
N ALA A 173 2.62 2.69 -0.42
CA ALA A 173 3.66 1.66 -0.51
C ALA A 173 4.87 1.98 0.37
N VAL A 174 5.28 3.26 0.43
CA VAL A 174 6.35 3.70 1.34
C VAL A 174 5.94 3.57 2.81
N THR A 175 4.66 3.80 3.15
CA THR A 175 4.14 3.51 4.51
C THR A 175 4.36 2.04 4.88
N PHE A 176 4.20 1.13 3.91
CA PHE A 176 4.37 -0.31 4.11
C PHE A 176 5.83 -0.75 4.26
N THR A 177 6.82 0.04 3.83
CA THR A 177 8.24 -0.25 4.06
C THR A 177 8.53 -0.52 5.54
N PHE A 178 7.89 0.23 6.44
CA PHE A 178 8.00 0.01 7.88
C PHE A 178 7.53 -1.40 8.30
N ILE A 179 6.35 -1.81 7.85
CA ILE A 179 5.81 -3.14 8.16
C ILE A 179 6.68 -4.22 7.53
N SER A 180 7.13 -4.04 6.29
CA SER A 180 7.95 -5.02 5.57
C SER A 180 9.25 -5.36 6.30
N LEU A 181 9.92 -4.38 6.89
CA LEU A 181 11.15 -4.62 7.65
C LEU A 181 10.85 -5.26 9.01
N ARG A 182 9.78 -4.82 9.69
CA ARG A 182 9.36 -5.36 10.99
C ARG A 182 8.93 -6.83 10.94
N LEU A 183 8.47 -7.32 9.79
CA LEU A 183 8.20 -8.76 9.61
C LEU A 183 9.45 -9.63 9.82
N LEU A 184 10.65 -9.06 9.66
CA LEU A 184 11.93 -9.74 9.79
C LEU A 184 12.49 -9.69 11.23
N ASP A 185 11.93 -8.89 12.13
CA ASP A 185 12.40 -8.72 13.50
C ASP A 185 12.57 -10.05 14.28
N PRO A 186 11.71 -11.07 14.14
CA PRO A 186 11.91 -12.36 14.84
C PRO A 186 13.17 -13.11 14.43
N TRP A 187 13.82 -12.70 13.33
CA TRP A 187 14.94 -13.43 12.75
C TRP A 187 16.26 -12.90 13.32
N PRO A 188 17.01 -13.67 14.14
CA PRO A 188 18.18 -13.14 14.84
C PRO A 188 19.28 -12.62 13.91
N LYS A 189 19.42 -13.20 12.71
CA LYS A 189 20.41 -12.71 11.72
C LYS A 189 20.09 -11.29 11.23
N PHE A 190 18.83 -10.86 11.27
CA PHE A 190 18.43 -9.51 10.88
C PHE A 190 18.94 -8.47 11.89
N TRP A 191 18.83 -8.79 13.19
CA TRP A 191 19.36 -7.95 14.27
C TRP A 191 20.88 -7.92 14.35
N ASN A 192 21.55 -8.97 13.87
CA ASN A 192 23.01 -9.05 13.85
C ASN A 192 23.66 -8.42 12.60
N MET A 193 22.89 -7.77 11.73
CA MET A 193 23.43 -7.07 10.57
C MET A 193 24.15 -5.78 10.99
N SER A 194 25.15 -5.38 10.21
CA SER A 194 25.80 -4.08 10.43
C SER A 194 24.82 -2.93 10.21
N ASP A 195 25.04 -1.80 10.88
CA ASP A 195 24.22 -0.60 10.71
C ASP A 195 24.15 -0.15 9.24
N ALA A 196 25.25 -0.28 8.50
CA ALA A 196 25.29 0.00 7.07
C ALA A 196 24.36 -0.92 6.27
N ALA A 197 24.33 -2.22 6.59
CA ALA A 197 23.41 -3.16 5.96
C ALA A 197 21.94 -2.83 6.30
N ASN A 198 21.64 -2.46 7.55
CA ASN A 198 20.31 -1.99 7.96
C ASN A 198 19.86 -0.75 7.16
N VAL A 199 20.74 0.24 7.01
CA VAL A 199 20.48 1.44 6.20
C VAL A 199 20.18 1.06 4.75
N LEU A 200 20.99 0.17 4.15
CA LEU A 200 20.78 -0.29 2.78
C LEU A 200 19.46 -1.04 2.63
N CYS A 201 19.09 -1.91 3.58
CA CYS A 201 17.80 -2.59 3.59
C CYS A 201 16.65 -1.59 3.56
N ILE A 202 16.67 -0.55 4.40
CA ILE A 202 15.63 0.49 4.42
C ILE A 202 15.52 1.18 3.05
N ILE A 203 16.64 1.59 2.48
CA ILE A 203 16.70 2.28 1.19
C ILE A 203 16.17 1.37 0.08
N ILE A 204 16.69 0.15 -0.03
CA ILE A 204 16.30 -0.82 -1.07
C ILE A 204 14.82 -1.14 -0.96
N THR A 205 14.29 -1.43 0.23
CA THR A 205 12.86 -1.71 0.42
C THR A 205 11.99 -0.49 0.08
N THR A 206 12.44 0.73 0.39
CA THR A 206 11.74 1.96 0.00
C THR A 206 11.63 2.07 -1.52
N PHE A 207 12.76 1.96 -2.23
CA PHE A 207 12.78 2.04 -3.69
C PHE A 207 12.00 0.90 -4.34
N ALA A 208 12.16 -0.34 -3.84
CA ALA A 208 11.43 -1.50 -4.33
C ALA A 208 9.92 -1.34 -4.17
N SER A 209 9.45 -0.75 -3.06
CA SER A 209 8.02 -0.50 -2.84
C SER A 209 7.42 0.46 -3.88
N ILE A 210 8.15 1.53 -4.23
CA ILE A 210 7.73 2.51 -5.25
C ILE A 210 7.77 1.85 -6.63
N LEU A 211 8.85 1.14 -6.94
CA LEU A 211 9.02 0.45 -8.22
C LEU A 211 7.93 -0.60 -8.45
N ALA A 212 7.55 -1.36 -7.41
CA ALA A 212 6.48 -2.33 -7.49
C ALA A 212 5.13 -1.67 -7.85
N VAL A 213 4.84 -0.50 -7.27
CA VAL A 213 3.66 0.30 -7.63
C VAL A 213 3.74 0.77 -9.08
N ASP A 214 4.90 1.23 -9.54
CA ASP A 214 5.10 1.71 -10.90
C ASP A 214 4.96 0.63 -11.95
N ILE A 215 5.54 -0.55 -11.72
CA ILE A 215 5.34 -1.72 -12.57
C ILE A 215 3.85 -2.08 -12.60
N GLY A 216 3.18 -2.11 -11.44
CA GLY A 216 1.75 -2.42 -11.36
C GLY A 216 0.86 -1.42 -12.10
N LEU A 217 1.18 -0.13 -12.02
CA LEU A 217 0.45 0.94 -12.70
C LEU A 217 0.60 0.88 -14.22
N ASN A 218 1.80 0.57 -14.69
CA ASN A 218 2.15 0.58 -16.12
C ASN A 218 2.12 -0.82 -16.75
N TRP A 219 1.72 -1.86 -16.00
CA TRP A 219 1.79 -3.26 -16.44
C TRP A 219 1.16 -3.52 -17.81
N ARG A 220 -0.04 -2.95 -18.05
CA ARG A 220 -0.71 -3.12 -19.35
C ARG A 220 0.15 -2.54 -20.48
N GLU A 221 0.64 -1.32 -20.31
CA GLU A 221 1.50 -0.67 -21.30
C GLU A 221 2.82 -1.43 -21.54
N LEU A 222 3.41 -2.01 -20.48
CA LEU A 222 4.63 -2.81 -20.58
C LEU A 222 4.42 -4.16 -21.29
N THR A 223 3.22 -4.73 -21.21
CA THR A 223 2.92 -6.08 -21.70
C THR A 223 2.13 -6.13 -23.01
N THR A 224 1.46 -5.04 -23.39
CA THR A 224 0.69 -5.00 -24.64
C THR A 224 1.49 -4.35 -25.76
N ARG A 225 1.78 -5.10 -26.83
CA ARG A 225 2.36 -4.52 -28.06
C ARG A 225 1.39 -3.48 -28.64
N ARG A 226 1.87 -2.27 -28.90
CA ARG A 226 1.16 -1.29 -29.71
C ARG A 226 1.25 -1.77 -31.16
N SER A 227 0.11 -2.12 -31.75
CA SER A 227 -0.05 -2.41 -33.19
C SER A 227 -0.11 -1.12 -33.98
#